data_AF-A0A530QLM7-F1
#
_entry.id   AF-A0A530QLM7-F1
#
_cell.length_a   1.000
_cell.length_b   1.000
_cell.length_c   1.000
_cell.angle_alpha   90.00
_cell.angle_beta   90.00
_cell.angle_gamma   90.00
#
_symmetry.space_group_name_H-M   'P 1'
#
loop_
_entity.id
_entity.type
_entity.pdbx_description
1 polymer ?
#
loop_
_entity_poly.entity_id
_entity_poly.type
_entity_poly.pdbx_seq_one_letter_code
_entity_poly.pdbx_strand_id
1 'polypeptide(L)'
;TEMERRYELFRSKGARDIRAFNSKVGLSERLPYVFLIHDEFAEWMLTEDYKSAVTSNVSRLGVKARAAGMHLIFAAQRPDANVMPMQLRDNLGNRLILKVASVGTSEIALGVKGAEQLLGLGHLAARLSG
;
A
#
# COMPACT_ATOMS: atom_id res chain seq x y z
N THR A 1 12.41 -4.22 -14.64
CA THR A 1 12.03 -3.40 -13.47
C THR A 1 12.78 -3.88 -12.22
N GLU A 2 12.86 -3.09 -11.14
CA GLU A 2 13.53 -3.53 -9.90
C GLU A 2 12.88 -4.79 -9.30
N MET A 3 11.55 -4.91 -9.34
CA MET A 3 10.85 -6.11 -8.86
C MET A 3 11.29 -7.37 -9.62
N GLU A 4 11.39 -7.31 -10.96
CA GLU A 4 11.85 -8.45 -11.78
C GLU A 4 13.29 -8.84 -11.47
N ARG A 5 14.18 -7.85 -11.35
CA ARG A 5 15.57 -8.07 -10.93
C ARG A 5 15.66 -8.80 -9.58
N ARG A 6 14.83 -8.40 -8.60
CA ARG A 6 14.77 -9.10 -7.30
C ARG A 6 14.31 -10.54 -7.44
N TYR A 7 13.29 -10.80 -8.25
CA TYR A 7 12.83 -12.16 -8.52
C TYR A 7 13.88 -13.03 -9.22
N GLU A 8 14.67 -12.47 -10.12
CA GLU A 8 15.81 -13.17 -10.73
C GLU A 8 16.87 -13.55 -9.69
N LEU A 9 17.22 -12.63 -8.79
CA LEU A 9 18.14 -12.88 -7.68
C LEU A 9 17.58 -13.92 -6.70
N PHE A 10 16.28 -13.86 -6.41
CA PHE A 10 15.62 -14.84 -5.56
C PHE A 10 15.71 -16.24 -6.17
N ARG A 11 15.41 -16.37 -7.48
CA ARG A 11 15.53 -17.64 -8.21
C ARG A 11 16.96 -18.19 -8.18
N SER A 12 17.97 -17.34 -8.42
CA SER A 12 19.37 -17.79 -8.44
C SER A 12 19.89 -18.29 -7.08
N LYS A 13 19.27 -17.86 -5.97
CA LYS A 13 19.59 -18.33 -4.60
C LYS A 13 18.54 -19.29 -4.02
N GLY A 14 17.56 -19.73 -4.82
CA GLY A 14 16.44 -20.59 -4.39
C GLY A 14 15.65 -19.99 -3.22
N ALA A 15 15.47 -18.68 -3.19
CA ALA A 15 14.70 -17.95 -2.18
C ALA A 15 13.29 -17.66 -2.71
N ARG A 16 12.29 -17.69 -1.83
CA ARG A 16 10.89 -17.39 -2.20
C ARG A 16 10.51 -15.91 -2.01
N ASP A 17 11.26 -15.20 -1.17
CA ASP A 17 11.01 -13.82 -0.78
C ASP A 17 12.31 -13.14 -0.31
N ILE A 18 12.24 -11.83 -0.09
CA ILE A 18 13.38 -11.01 0.36
C ILE A 18 13.98 -11.47 1.68
N ARG A 19 13.17 -12.00 2.62
CA ARG A 19 13.68 -12.47 3.92
C ARG A 19 14.54 -13.70 3.70
N ALA A 20 14.02 -14.67 2.97
CA ALA A 20 14.71 -15.91 2.61
C ALA A 20 15.95 -15.64 1.74
N PHE A 21 15.94 -14.60 0.90
CA PHE A 21 17.12 -14.19 0.14
C PHE A 21 18.19 -13.60 1.06
N ASN A 22 17.84 -12.60 1.88
CA ASN A 22 18.77 -11.90 2.77
C ASN A 22 19.40 -12.81 3.84
N SER A 23 18.73 -13.90 4.22
CA SER A 23 19.29 -14.91 5.13
C SER A 23 20.32 -15.83 4.46
N LYS A 24 20.33 -15.92 3.13
CA LYS A 24 21.22 -16.83 2.37
C LYS A 24 22.47 -16.16 1.80
N VAL A 25 22.52 -14.83 1.81
CA VAL A 25 23.61 -14.05 1.18
C VAL A 25 24.40 -13.25 2.21
N GLY A 26 25.61 -12.84 1.83
CA GLY A 26 26.44 -11.97 2.65
C GLY A 26 25.84 -10.58 2.83
N LEU A 27 26.30 -9.83 3.84
CA LEU A 27 25.77 -8.50 4.17
C LEU A 27 25.79 -7.52 2.97
N SER A 28 26.83 -7.58 2.14
CA SER A 28 26.98 -6.73 0.95
C SER A 28 26.02 -7.06 -0.18
N GLU A 29 25.45 -8.27 -0.21
CA GLU A 29 24.50 -8.72 -1.23
C GLU A 29 23.04 -8.58 -0.77
N ARG A 30 22.79 -8.27 0.51
CA ARG A 30 21.44 -8.13 1.03
C ARG A 30 20.69 -7.00 0.31
N LEU A 31 19.44 -7.28 -0.04
CA LEU A 31 18.56 -6.32 -0.65
C LEU A 31 17.80 -5.54 0.44
N PRO A 32 17.68 -4.21 0.33
CA PRO A 32 16.89 -3.42 1.26
C PRO A 32 15.39 -3.59 0.99
N TYR A 33 14.59 -3.41 2.04
CA TYR A 33 13.17 -3.13 1.85
C TYR A 33 12.99 -1.75 1.21
N VAL A 34 12.04 -1.65 0.27
CA VAL A 34 11.72 -0.38 -0.40
C VAL A 34 10.34 0.04 0.03
N PHE A 35 10.23 1.25 0.57
CA PHE A 35 8.96 1.87 0.93
C PHE A 35 8.71 3.03 -0.03
N LEU A 36 7.62 2.97 -0.78
CA LEU A 36 7.16 4.05 -1.64
C LEU A 36 5.97 4.70 -0.95
N ILE A 37 6.17 5.93 -0.50
CA ILE A 37 5.20 6.68 0.27
C ILE A 37 4.65 7.79 -0.62
N HIS A 38 3.35 7.74 -0.88
CA HIS A 38 2.60 8.77 -1.57
C HIS A 38 1.82 9.55 -0.52
N ASP A 39 2.37 10.67 -0.09
CA ASP A 39 1.67 11.62 0.77
C ASP A 39 0.73 12.49 -0.05
N GLU A 40 -0.42 12.80 0.53
CA GLU A 40 -1.57 13.47 -0.10
C GLU A 40 -1.80 13.05 -1.57
N PHE A 41 -1.87 11.74 -1.82
CA PHE A 41 -2.00 11.23 -3.19
C PHE A 41 -3.32 11.63 -3.87
N ALA A 42 -4.30 12.12 -3.09
CA ALA A 42 -5.59 12.62 -3.56
C ALA A 42 -5.45 13.71 -4.62
N GLU A 43 -4.50 14.63 -4.44
CA GLU A 43 -4.24 15.71 -5.39
C GLU A 43 -3.72 15.16 -6.73
N TRP A 44 -2.96 14.07 -6.68
CA TRP A 44 -2.40 13.46 -7.88
C TRP A 44 -3.43 12.62 -8.63
N MET A 45 -4.42 12.07 -7.91
CA MET A 45 -5.56 11.34 -8.49
C MET A 45 -6.44 12.23 -9.39
N LEU A 46 -6.28 13.54 -9.35
CA LEU A 46 -6.93 14.48 -10.28
C LEU A 46 -6.29 14.46 -11.68
N THR A 47 -5.05 13.96 -11.80
CA THR A 47 -4.36 13.81 -13.08
C THR A 47 -4.64 12.43 -13.66
N GLU A 48 -5.27 12.39 -14.83
CA GLU A 48 -5.73 11.12 -15.44
C GLU A 48 -4.58 10.13 -15.69
N ASP A 49 -3.41 10.64 -16.10
CA ASP A 49 -2.21 9.81 -16.30
C ASP A 49 -1.75 9.14 -15.01
N TYR A 50 -1.73 9.88 -13.90
CA TYR A 50 -1.34 9.33 -12.60
C TYR A 50 -2.37 8.30 -12.13
N LYS A 51 -3.66 8.64 -12.19
CA LYS A 51 -4.76 7.77 -11.81
C LYS A 51 -4.74 6.44 -12.57
N SER A 52 -4.54 6.49 -13.89
CA SER A 52 -4.42 5.30 -14.74
C SER A 52 -3.19 4.46 -14.37
N ALA A 53 -2.03 5.11 -14.23
CA ALA A 53 -0.78 4.44 -13.89
C ALA A 53 -0.83 3.78 -12.50
N VAL A 54 -1.31 4.48 -11.47
CA VAL A 54 -1.35 3.94 -10.10
C VAL A 54 -2.34 2.79 -9.99
N THR A 55 -3.52 2.89 -10.61
CA THR A 55 -4.53 1.81 -10.58
C THR A 55 -3.98 0.54 -11.23
N SER A 56 -3.36 0.67 -12.40
CA SER A 56 -2.71 -0.45 -13.11
C SER A 56 -1.53 -1.04 -12.33
N ASN A 57 -0.66 -0.18 -11.80
CA ASN A 57 0.54 -0.60 -11.08
C ASN A 57 0.21 -1.24 -9.73
N VAL A 58 -0.72 -0.70 -8.94
CA VAL A 58 -1.13 -1.28 -7.65
C VAL A 58 -1.78 -2.64 -7.86
N SER A 59 -2.65 -2.80 -8.86
CA SER A 59 -3.22 -4.11 -9.20
C SER A 59 -2.13 -5.15 -9.53
N ARG A 60 -1.12 -4.77 -10.32
CA ARG A 60 0.02 -5.64 -10.66
C ARG A 60 0.95 -5.91 -9.47
N LEU A 61 1.22 -4.91 -8.64
CA LEU A 61 2.14 -4.96 -7.51
C LEU A 61 1.52 -5.68 -6.31
N GLY A 62 0.21 -5.53 -6.06
CA GLY A 62 -0.49 -6.12 -4.90
C GLY A 62 -0.28 -7.63 -4.77
N VAL A 63 -0.10 -8.32 -5.90
CA VAL A 63 0.13 -9.79 -5.93
C VAL A 63 1.60 -10.17 -5.66
N LYS A 64 2.57 -9.36 -6.07
CA LYS A 64 4.00 -9.76 -6.14
C LYS A 64 4.95 -8.93 -5.27
N ALA A 65 4.62 -7.67 -5.00
CA ALA A 65 5.51 -6.72 -4.33
C ALA A 65 5.88 -7.13 -2.90
N ARG A 66 4.97 -7.80 -2.17
CA ARG A 66 5.22 -8.28 -0.81
C ARG A 66 6.43 -9.20 -0.72
N ALA A 67 6.53 -10.19 -1.61
CA ALA A 67 7.66 -11.12 -1.62
C ALA A 67 8.96 -10.41 -2.04
N ALA A 68 8.87 -9.42 -2.94
CA ALA A 68 9.98 -8.58 -3.36
C ALA A 68 10.47 -7.59 -2.28
N GLY A 69 9.76 -7.45 -1.15
CA GLY A 69 10.10 -6.50 -0.10
C GLY A 69 9.84 -5.05 -0.51
N MET A 70 8.88 -4.83 -1.40
CA MET A 70 8.47 -3.51 -1.87
C MET A 70 7.07 -3.20 -1.32
N HIS A 71 6.95 -2.08 -0.63
CA HIS A 71 5.75 -1.68 0.09
C HIS A 71 5.26 -0.33 -0.42
N LEU A 72 3.98 -0.27 -0.76
CA LEU A 72 3.31 0.98 -1.13
C LEU A 72 2.53 1.49 0.07
N ILE A 73 2.67 2.78 0.37
CA ILE A 73 1.93 3.48 1.42
C ILE A 73 1.29 4.70 0.78
N PHE A 74 -0.03 4.82 0.92
CA PHE A 74 -0.79 5.97 0.44
C PHE A 74 -1.41 6.68 1.64
N ALA A 75 -1.20 7.98 1.73
CA ALA A 75 -1.80 8.85 2.72
C ALA A 75 -2.61 9.95 2.01
N ALA A 76 -3.78 10.26 2.54
CA ALA A 76 -4.65 11.32 2.04
C ALA A 76 -5.48 11.89 3.18
N GLN A 77 -5.74 13.20 3.16
CA GLN A 77 -6.66 13.84 4.09
C GLN A 77 -8.12 13.72 3.63
N ARG A 78 -8.34 13.50 2.33
CA ARG A 78 -9.67 13.37 1.71
C ARG A 78 -9.92 11.93 1.26
N PRO A 79 -10.69 11.13 2.03
CA PRO A 79 -11.02 9.77 1.67
C PRO A 79 -12.37 9.75 0.94
N ASP A 80 -12.43 10.34 -0.26
CA ASP A 80 -13.60 10.24 -1.12
C ASP A 80 -13.46 9.14 -2.19
N ALA A 81 -14.57 8.82 -2.84
CA ALA A 81 -14.64 7.72 -3.79
C ALA A 81 -13.83 7.97 -5.09
N ASN A 82 -13.56 9.22 -5.43
CA ASN A 82 -12.76 9.57 -6.60
C ASN A 82 -11.27 9.42 -6.31
N VAL A 83 -10.85 9.76 -5.09
CA VAL A 83 -9.48 9.59 -4.58
C VAL A 83 -9.16 8.11 -4.33
N MET A 84 -10.10 7.35 -3.76
CA MET A 84 -9.95 5.91 -3.51
C MET A 84 -10.97 5.08 -4.28
N PRO A 85 -10.77 4.85 -5.59
CA PRO A 85 -11.60 3.95 -6.38
C PRO A 85 -11.64 2.55 -5.77
N MET A 86 -12.73 1.82 -6.00
CA MET A 86 -12.91 0.45 -5.46
C MET A 86 -11.75 -0.48 -5.83
N GLN A 87 -11.28 -0.43 -7.08
CA GLN A 87 -10.15 -1.23 -7.56
C GLN A 87 -8.86 -0.99 -6.76
N LEU A 88 -8.58 0.25 -6.38
CA LEU A 88 -7.42 0.58 -5.55
C LEU A 88 -7.62 0.07 -4.12
N ARG A 89 -8.83 0.25 -3.57
CA ARG A 89 -9.22 -0.21 -2.23
C ARG A 89 -9.14 -1.73 -2.06
N ASP A 90 -9.45 -2.50 -3.08
CA ASP A 90 -9.39 -3.97 -3.04
C ASP A 90 -7.96 -4.51 -3.04
N ASN A 91 -7.02 -3.76 -3.62
CA ASN A 91 -5.60 -4.13 -3.66
C ASN A 91 -4.79 -3.57 -2.47
N LEU A 92 -5.33 -2.57 -1.76
CA LEU A 92 -4.76 -2.01 -0.53
C LEU A 92 -5.48 -2.58 0.68
N GLY A 93 -5.14 -3.82 1.03
CA GLY A 93 -5.85 -4.60 2.06
C GLY A 93 -5.70 -4.08 3.50
N ASN A 94 -4.55 -3.50 3.83
CA ASN A 94 -4.32 -2.89 5.15
C ASN A 94 -4.65 -1.40 5.11
N ARG A 95 -5.47 -0.94 6.06
CA ARG A 95 -5.89 0.46 6.18
C ARG A 95 -5.78 0.93 7.62
N LEU A 96 -5.14 2.08 7.80
CA LEU A 96 -5.04 2.79 9.08
C LEU A 96 -5.80 4.10 8.92
N ILE A 97 -6.92 4.23 9.62
CA ILE A 97 -7.86 5.33 9.45
C ILE A 97 -7.90 6.15 10.73
N LEU A 98 -7.50 7.42 10.64
CA LEU A 98 -7.66 8.41 11.71
C LEU A 98 -9.10 8.91 11.79
N LYS A 99 -9.41 9.78 12.77
CA LYS A 99 -10.73 10.39 12.89
C LYS A 99 -11.14 11.06 11.57
N VAL A 100 -12.33 10.71 11.07
CA VAL A 100 -12.94 11.32 9.87
C VAL A 100 -14.16 12.17 10.24
N ALA A 101 -14.62 12.99 9.29
CA ALA A 101 -15.69 13.95 9.54
C ALA A 101 -17.10 13.34 9.54
N SER A 102 -17.33 12.19 8.89
CA SER A 102 -18.67 11.63 8.71
C SER A 102 -18.69 10.11 8.64
N VAL A 103 -19.88 9.53 8.91
CA VAL A 103 -20.14 8.09 8.74
C VAL A 103 -19.84 7.64 7.31
N GLY A 104 -20.26 8.41 6.29
CA GLY A 104 -20.01 8.08 4.89
C GLY A 104 -18.51 8.03 4.58
N THR A 105 -17.73 8.97 5.11
CA THR A 105 -16.26 8.95 4.98
C THR A 105 -15.65 7.73 5.69
N SER A 106 -16.20 7.33 6.85
CA SER A 106 -15.77 6.11 7.55
C SER A 106 -16.00 4.88 6.68
N GLU A 107 -17.18 4.76 6.07
CA GLU A 107 -17.49 3.63 5.18
C GLU A 107 -16.61 3.60 3.94
N ILE A 108 -16.24 4.74 3.36
CA ILE A 108 -15.33 4.78 2.20
C ILE A 108 -13.92 4.34 2.59
N ALA A 109 -13.38 4.88 3.68
CA ALA A 109 -12.00 4.66 4.11
C ALA A 109 -11.82 3.31 4.82
N LEU A 110 -12.60 3.08 5.89
CA LEU A 110 -12.51 1.90 6.74
C LEU A 110 -13.34 0.73 6.19
N GLY A 111 -14.40 1.00 5.42
CA GLY A 111 -15.35 0.00 4.93
C GLY A 111 -16.48 -0.32 5.90
N VAL A 112 -16.50 0.33 7.07
CA VAL A 112 -17.57 0.27 8.08
C VAL A 112 -17.66 1.63 8.78
N LYS A 113 -18.77 1.90 9.48
CA LYS A 113 -18.88 3.05 10.40
C LYS A 113 -17.97 2.92 11.62
N GLY A 114 -17.65 4.05 12.26
CA GLY A 114 -16.95 4.11 13.55
C GLY A 114 -15.71 5.00 13.55
N ALA A 115 -15.09 5.26 12.39
CA ALA A 115 -13.93 6.14 12.32
C ALA A 115 -14.31 7.61 12.64
N GLU A 116 -15.56 8.01 12.42
CA GLU A 116 -16.06 9.34 12.78
C GLU A 116 -16.13 9.56 14.30
N GLN A 117 -16.21 8.46 15.07
CA GLN A 117 -16.32 8.48 16.53
C GLN A 117 -14.96 8.44 17.23
N LEU A 118 -13.86 8.29 16.48
CA LEU A 118 -12.52 8.30 17.04
C LEU A 118 -12.24 9.61 17.78
N LEU A 119 -11.35 9.55 18.77
CA LEU A 119 -11.06 10.67 19.67
C LEU A 119 -10.21 11.78 19.01
N GLY A 120 -9.62 11.52 17.85
CA GLY A 120 -8.60 12.39 17.25
C GLY A 120 -7.23 12.21 17.91
N LEU A 121 -6.31 13.16 17.70
CA LEU A 121 -4.98 13.18 18.33
C LEU A 121 -4.18 11.88 18.17
N GLY A 122 -4.27 11.25 16.99
CA GLY A 122 -3.59 9.99 16.70
C GLY A 122 -4.38 8.72 17.05
N HIS A 123 -5.56 8.82 17.66
CA HIS A 123 -6.46 7.67 17.78
C HIS A 123 -6.89 7.20 16.38
N LEU A 124 -6.62 5.93 16.07
CA LEU A 124 -6.86 5.32 14.78
C LEU A 124 -7.63 4.00 14.90
N ALA A 125 -8.36 3.67 13.84
CA ALA A 125 -8.89 2.34 13.57
C ALA A 125 -8.01 1.63 12.53
N ALA A 126 -7.78 0.33 12.72
CA ALA A 126 -7.03 -0.48 11.77
C ALA A 126 -7.93 -1.57 11.17
N ARG A 127 -7.98 -1.63 9.85
CA ARG A 127 -8.48 -2.79 9.10
C ARG A 127 -7.30 -3.50 8.49
N LEU A 128 -6.98 -4.67 9.00
CA LEU A 128 -5.86 -5.47 8.51
C LEU A 128 -6.41 -6.63 7.69
N SER A 129 -5.83 -6.84 6.51
CA SER A 129 -6.08 -8.03 5.70
C SER A 129 -5.17 -9.15 6.19
N GLY A 130 -5.74 -10.10 6.92
CA GLY A 130 -5.11 -11.28 7.51
C GLY A 130 -6.15 -12.22 8.07
#